data_AF-A0A6J4L0Z9-F1
#
_entry.id   AF-A0A6J4L0Z9-F1
#
_cell.length_a   1.000
_cell.length_b   1.000
_cell.length_c   1.000
_cell.angle_alpha   90.00
_cell.angle_beta   90.00
_cell.angle_gamma   90.00
#
_symmetry.space_group_name_H-M   'P 1'
#
loop_
_entity.id
_entity.type
_entity.pdbx_description
1 polymer ?
#
loop_
_entity_poly.entity_id
_entity_poly.type
_entity_poly.pdbx_seq_one_letter_code
_entity_poly.pdbx_strand_id
1 'polypeptide(L)'
;VTTPSSIDAVAGNYKTIIATDLGRMGGTDTENAALSTKLKAFAARPEIAGVVVNVGGDTRVAAANTQADANLDCPYAKNVVATEIKDIIDKYRTLNRTTLQYIVLVGNDGVIPFFRHPEQVDLGEEKTYEPPVGRSTSSQASLKLGYVLSQDRFGAQVEISSLNRSLPVPNLPVGRLVETPAQVIGVLDAYGRTANGVVPQPTSALVTGYDFLTPGAEVVETEIEAGLGRSANTLIADRDLSQNSPVCTGTWDPTARCTWTAEHLRTKLLGSRHDLIYLAGHFSQDSALAADYETNFDTIELVKSSVNLENAIVFSSGCHSGYNTVNGDAIAGVTTGPDWAEAAAIKRFVLIGGTGYQYGDTDTLAYGAKLYAEFSKQLRVGAGPVAVGDALVAAKNSYLASTPTLGGIDDKSVLQMTLYGLPMIKVDMPFQRLPSGNEPTVVSGTTSEGLAAPGLSRADVSVATTLTSNQRTLTKVSSTSESLTATFFSGANGVTTQPDQPVLPLELRNVSVPNVVARGVGFRGGTYTDLSDIVPLTSAPSTELSGVHLSFSAAEFFPTQPWSLNYFDKIANPTSGVTRLAATPAQFVSDSPRSSVGTLRKYDSMSFRV
;
A
#
# COMPACT_ATOMS: atom_id res chain seq x y z
N VAL A 1 -30.79 -10.75 7.40
CA VAL A 1 -30.56 -12.06 8.06
C VAL A 1 -31.15 -11.99 9.47
N THR A 2 -32.08 -12.88 9.85
CA THR A 2 -32.76 -12.88 11.18
C THR A 2 -32.26 -14.00 12.10
N THR A 3 -31.46 -14.93 11.59
CA THR A 3 -30.83 -16.00 12.36
C THR A 3 -29.56 -15.49 13.07
N PRO A 4 -29.35 -15.84 14.35
CA PRO A 4 -28.09 -15.54 15.03
C PRO A 4 -26.92 -16.32 14.39
N SER A 5 -25.70 -15.82 14.57
CA SER A 5 -24.47 -16.55 14.23
C SER A 5 -24.39 -17.82 15.08
N SER A 6 -24.04 -18.94 14.45
CA SER A 6 -23.96 -20.27 15.09
C SER A 6 -22.54 -20.63 15.53
N ILE A 7 -21.53 -19.84 15.13
CA ILE A 7 -20.18 -19.95 15.67
C ILE A 7 -20.03 -19.03 16.88
N ASP A 8 -19.82 -19.64 18.04
CA ASP A 8 -19.41 -18.94 19.24
C ASP A 8 -17.88 -18.81 19.28
N ALA A 9 -17.40 -17.57 19.43
CA ALA A 9 -15.99 -17.32 19.62
C ALA A 9 -15.53 -17.81 20.99
N VAL A 10 -14.29 -18.30 21.05
CA VAL A 10 -13.69 -18.80 22.29
C VAL A 10 -12.43 -17.99 22.65
N ALA A 11 -12.22 -17.79 23.95
CA ALA A 11 -10.98 -17.24 24.47
C ALA A 11 -9.92 -18.35 24.54
N GLY A 12 -8.69 -18.03 24.12
CA GLY A 12 -7.60 -19.00 24.13
C GLY A 12 -6.21 -18.37 24.21
N ASN A 13 -6.12 -17.07 24.50
CA ASN A 13 -4.89 -16.28 24.36
C ASN A 13 -4.27 -16.42 22.97
N TYR A 14 -5.12 -16.49 21.95
CA TYR A 14 -4.66 -16.71 20.58
C TYR A 14 -3.84 -15.52 20.10
N LYS A 15 -2.77 -15.81 19.34
CA LYS A 15 -2.00 -14.81 18.59
C LYS A 15 -2.44 -14.71 17.14
N THR A 16 -3.08 -15.74 16.59
CA THR A 16 -3.51 -15.75 15.19
C THR A 16 -4.91 -16.32 15.03
N ILE A 17 -5.77 -15.63 14.31
CA ILE A 17 -7.03 -16.18 13.80
C ILE A 17 -6.79 -16.67 12.37
N ILE A 18 -7.12 -17.93 12.09
CA ILE A 18 -6.99 -18.54 10.77
C ILE A 18 -8.40 -18.84 10.26
N ALA A 19 -8.95 -17.96 9.41
CA ALA A 19 -10.31 -18.05 8.89
C ALA A 19 -10.34 -18.75 7.52
N THR A 20 -11.26 -19.69 7.34
CA THR A 20 -11.43 -20.43 6.08
C THR A 20 -12.87 -20.92 5.93
N ASP A 21 -13.31 -21.18 4.71
CA ASP A 21 -14.52 -21.96 4.44
C ASP A 21 -14.11 -23.26 3.73
N LEU A 22 -13.92 -24.33 4.52
CA LEU A 22 -13.46 -25.63 3.99
C LEU A 22 -14.45 -26.24 2.99
N GLY A 23 -15.73 -25.86 3.03
CA GLY A 23 -16.74 -26.33 2.08
C GLY A 23 -16.65 -25.63 0.71
N ARG A 24 -15.98 -24.47 0.67
CA ARG A 24 -15.74 -23.69 -0.56
C ARG A 24 -14.30 -23.80 -1.06
N MET A 25 -13.37 -24.34 -0.27
CA MET A 25 -12.02 -24.64 -0.74
C MET A 25 -12.09 -25.57 -1.96
N GLY A 26 -11.55 -25.11 -3.10
CA GLY A 26 -11.49 -25.91 -4.31
C GLY A 26 -10.56 -27.11 -4.14
N GLY A 27 -11.06 -28.34 -4.32
CA GLY A 27 -10.29 -29.57 -4.12
C GLY A 27 -11.20 -30.74 -3.78
N THR A 28 -10.61 -31.93 -3.68
CA THR A 28 -11.30 -33.15 -3.23
C THR A 28 -11.50 -33.15 -1.71
N ASP A 29 -12.47 -33.94 -1.21
CA ASP A 29 -12.69 -34.13 0.23
C ASP A 29 -11.41 -34.55 0.97
N THR A 30 -10.60 -35.41 0.34
CA THR A 30 -9.31 -35.86 0.88
C THR A 30 -8.31 -34.71 1.03
N GLU A 31 -8.21 -33.84 0.01
CA GLU A 31 -7.31 -32.67 0.05
C GLU A 31 -7.77 -31.65 1.09
N ASN A 32 -9.08 -31.40 1.19
CA ASN A 32 -9.65 -30.51 2.19
C ASN A 32 -9.49 -31.07 3.62
N ALA A 33 -9.58 -32.38 3.82
CA ALA A 33 -9.28 -33.03 5.09
C ALA A 33 -7.78 -32.93 5.46
N ALA A 34 -6.88 -33.07 4.47
CA ALA A 34 -5.45 -32.87 4.65
C ALA A 34 -5.12 -31.41 5.03
N LEU A 35 -5.74 -30.44 4.35
CA LEU A 35 -5.62 -29.02 4.68
C LEU A 35 -6.12 -28.73 6.10
N SER A 36 -7.30 -29.21 6.47
CA SER A 36 -7.85 -29.05 7.82
C SER A 36 -6.90 -29.57 8.90
N THR A 37 -6.30 -30.74 8.67
CA THR A 37 -5.29 -31.32 9.55
C THR A 37 -4.04 -30.44 9.63
N LYS A 38 -3.55 -29.96 8.48
CA LYS A 38 -2.37 -29.10 8.41
C LYS A 38 -2.57 -27.76 9.11
N LEU A 39 -3.73 -27.12 8.93
CA LEU A 39 -4.07 -25.85 9.59
C LEU A 39 -4.13 -26.02 11.11
N LYS A 40 -4.71 -27.12 11.62
CA LYS A 40 -4.74 -27.41 13.06
C LYS A 40 -3.33 -27.62 13.61
N ALA A 41 -2.48 -28.35 12.90
CA ALA A 41 -1.09 -28.55 13.31
C ALA A 41 -0.29 -27.24 13.29
N PHE A 42 -0.51 -26.39 12.29
CA PHE A 42 0.10 -25.07 12.21
C PHE A 42 -0.36 -24.15 13.35
N ALA A 43 -1.66 -24.10 13.61
CA ALA A 43 -2.25 -23.32 14.70
C ALA A 43 -1.71 -23.73 16.08
N ALA A 44 -1.45 -25.01 16.30
CA ALA A 44 -0.93 -25.54 17.57
C ALA A 44 0.53 -25.16 17.87
N ARG A 45 1.27 -24.60 16.90
CA ARG A 45 2.67 -24.19 17.10
C ARG A 45 2.74 -23.03 18.11
N PRO A 46 3.65 -23.03 19.11
CA PRO A 46 3.66 -22.02 20.18
C PRO A 46 3.84 -20.57 19.71
N GLU A 47 4.60 -20.36 18.64
CA GLU A 47 4.81 -19.04 18.03
C GLU A 47 3.56 -18.56 17.28
N ILE A 48 2.74 -19.47 16.76
CA ILE A 48 1.48 -19.16 16.08
C ILE A 48 0.33 -19.00 17.07
N ALA A 49 0.26 -19.87 18.09
CA ALA A 49 -0.79 -19.92 19.10
C ALA A 49 -2.17 -19.59 18.49
N GLY A 50 -2.53 -20.32 17.45
CA GLY A 50 -3.62 -19.95 16.54
C GLY A 50 -4.93 -20.65 16.86
N VAL A 51 -6.00 -20.14 16.25
CA VAL A 51 -7.31 -20.81 16.17
C VAL A 51 -7.74 -20.92 14.71
N VAL A 52 -8.11 -22.14 14.29
CA VAL A 52 -8.71 -22.36 12.97
C VAL A 52 -10.21 -22.18 13.09
N VAL A 53 -10.76 -21.22 12.35
CA VAL A 53 -12.19 -20.90 12.33
C VAL A 53 -12.74 -21.25 10.96
N ASN A 54 -13.47 -22.36 10.87
CA ASN A 54 -14.18 -22.74 9.66
C ASN A 54 -15.49 -21.94 9.54
N VAL A 55 -15.41 -20.74 8.97
CA VAL A 55 -16.52 -19.78 8.92
C VAL A 55 -17.70 -20.27 8.07
N GLY A 56 -17.47 -21.19 7.14
CA GLY A 56 -18.54 -21.84 6.38
C GLY A 56 -19.52 -22.67 7.22
N GLY A 57 -19.14 -23.02 8.46
CA GLY A 57 -20.03 -23.66 9.43
C GLY A 57 -20.98 -22.71 10.14
N ASP A 58 -20.87 -21.39 9.92
CA ASP A 58 -21.76 -20.39 10.50
C ASP A 58 -23.04 -20.22 9.66
N THR A 59 -24.21 -20.25 10.31
CA THR A 59 -25.50 -20.13 9.61
C THR A 59 -25.71 -18.77 8.93
N ARG A 60 -25.13 -17.68 9.43
CA ARG A 60 -25.23 -16.36 8.79
C ARG A 60 -24.28 -16.25 7.60
N VAL A 61 -23.05 -16.77 7.73
CA VAL A 61 -22.10 -16.85 6.61
C VAL A 61 -22.68 -17.71 5.49
N ALA A 62 -23.25 -18.88 5.80
CA ALA A 62 -23.90 -19.75 4.82
C ALA A 62 -25.08 -19.05 4.12
N ALA A 63 -25.94 -18.35 4.88
CA ALA A 63 -27.06 -17.61 4.31
C ALA A 63 -26.61 -16.44 3.41
N ALA A 64 -25.59 -15.68 3.84
CA ALA A 64 -25.00 -14.61 3.04
C ALA A 64 -24.37 -15.15 1.76
N ASN A 65 -23.70 -16.30 1.84
CA ASN A 65 -23.13 -16.98 0.69
C ASN A 65 -24.22 -17.43 -0.31
N THR A 66 -25.32 -18.02 0.15
CA THR A 66 -26.47 -18.33 -0.72
C THR A 66 -27.00 -17.08 -1.42
N GLN A 67 -27.07 -15.94 -0.72
CA GLN A 67 -27.47 -14.67 -1.34
C GLN A 67 -26.45 -14.20 -2.38
N ALA A 68 -25.16 -14.24 -2.07
CA ALA A 68 -24.10 -13.82 -2.99
C ALA A 68 -24.05 -14.68 -4.25
N ASP A 69 -24.17 -16.01 -4.11
CA ASP A 69 -24.16 -16.94 -5.25
C ASP A 69 -25.39 -16.75 -6.17
N ALA A 70 -26.52 -16.31 -5.61
CA ALA A 70 -27.72 -15.99 -6.38
C ALA A 70 -27.67 -14.60 -7.05
N ASN A 71 -26.70 -13.74 -6.69
CA ASN A 71 -26.61 -12.35 -7.14
C ASN A 71 -25.16 -12.00 -7.53
N LEU A 72 -24.56 -12.76 -8.44
CA LEU A 72 -23.16 -12.62 -8.84
C LEU A 72 -22.84 -11.25 -9.45
N ASP A 73 -23.83 -10.56 -10.01
CA ASP A 73 -23.75 -9.21 -10.58
C ASP A 73 -23.80 -8.08 -9.54
N CYS A 74 -23.96 -8.42 -8.24
CA CYS A 74 -24.05 -7.47 -7.14
C CYS A 74 -22.80 -7.52 -6.25
N PRO A 75 -21.82 -6.61 -6.43
CA PRO A 75 -20.62 -6.53 -5.59
C PRO A 75 -20.93 -6.43 -4.08
N TYR A 76 -22.01 -5.73 -3.73
CA TYR A 76 -22.43 -5.60 -2.34
C TYR A 76 -22.82 -6.95 -1.70
N ALA A 77 -23.32 -7.92 -2.47
CA ALA A 77 -23.67 -9.23 -1.92
C ALA A 77 -22.44 -9.97 -1.36
N LYS A 78 -21.27 -9.83 -1.99
CA LYS A 78 -20.00 -10.33 -1.44
C LYS A 78 -19.55 -9.55 -0.20
N ASN A 79 -19.82 -8.24 -0.13
CA ASN A 79 -19.57 -7.47 1.09
C ASN A 79 -20.42 -7.94 2.28
N VAL A 80 -21.65 -8.42 2.05
CA VAL A 80 -22.45 -9.03 3.11
C VAL A 80 -21.74 -10.26 3.67
N VAL A 81 -21.25 -11.16 2.81
CA VAL A 81 -20.46 -12.34 3.24
C VAL A 81 -19.21 -11.91 4.03
N ALA A 82 -18.42 -10.98 3.48
CA ALA A 82 -17.20 -10.49 4.14
C ALA A 82 -17.51 -9.85 5.52
N THR A 83 -18.65 -9.16 5.64
CA THR A 83 -19.11 -8.58 6.91
C THR A 83 -19.46 -9.65 7.93
N GLU A 84 -20.20 -10.70 7.55
CA GLU A 84 -20.53 -11.80 8.46
C GLU A 84 -19.27 -12.55 8.94
N ILE A 85 -18.29 -12.73 8.05
CA ILE A 85 -16.99 -13.32 8.41
C ILE A 85 -16.22 -12.38 9.36
N LYS A 86 -16.20 -11.08 9.07
CA LYS A 86 -15.57 -10.07 9.95
C LYS A 86 -16.20 -10.05 11.33
N ASP A 87 -17.52 -10.14 11.45
CA ASP A 87 -18.22 -10.19 12.73
C ASP A 87 -17.73 -11.37 13.60
N ILE A 88 -17.47 -12.53 12.99
CA ILE A 88 -16.89 -13.69 13.68
C ILE A 88 -15.45 -13.37 14.14
N ILE A 89 -14.62 -12.82 13.25
CA ILE A 89 -13.23 -12.43 13.57
C ILE A 89 -13.20 -11.42 14.72
N ASP A 90 -14.08 -10.42 14.70
CA ASP A 90 -14.15 -9.37 15.72
C ASP A 90 -14.59 -9.91 17.10
N LYS A 91 -15.47 -10.93 17.14
CA LYS A 91 -15.78 -11.65 18.38
C LYS A 91 -14.55 -12.36 18.95
N TYR A 92 -13.78 -13.08 18.12
CA TYR A 92 -12.53 -13.72 18.56
C TYR A 92 -11.51 -12.69 19.02
N ARG A 93 -11.37 -11.58 18.28
CA ARG A 93 -10.51 -10.46 18.66
C ARG A 93 -10.87 -9.87 20.01
N THR A 94 -12.16 -9.66 20.28
CA THR A 94 -12.64 -9.13 21.56
C THR A 94 -12.21 -10.00 22.74
N LEU A 95 -12.30 -11.32 22.58
CA LEU A 95 -11.92 -12.30 23.60
C LEU A 95 -10.39 -12.47 23.77
N ASN A 96 -9.60 -12.05 22.79
CA ASN A 96 -8.14 -12.24 22.75
C ASN A 96 -7.37 -10.91 22.58
N ARG A 97 -7.96 -9.78 23.02
CA ARG A 97 -7.49 -8.41 22.74
C ARG A 97 -6.05 -8.09 23.15
N THR A 98 -5.49 -8.83 24.11
CA THR A 98 -4.13 -8.59 24.63
C THR A 98 -3.07 -9.46 23.97
N THR A 99 -3.47 -10.49 23.20
CA THR A 99 -2.55 -11.48 22.63
C THR A 99 -2.63 -11.57 21.12
N LEU A 100 -3.78 -11.21 20.51
CA LEU A 100 -3.99 -11.33 19.08
C LEU A 100 -3.06 -10.39 18.31
N GLN A 101 -2.36 -10.95 17.33
CA GLN A 101 -1.37 -10.24 16.51
C GLN A 101 -1.69 -10.34 15.02
N TYR A 102 -2.29 -11.43 14.56
CA TYR A 102 -2.40 -11.70 13.12
C TYR A 102 -3.75 -12.29 12.71
N ILE A 103 -4.15 -12.04 11.47
CA ILE A 103 -5.26 -12.70 10.79
C ILE A 103 -4.75 -13.36 9.51
N VAL A 104 -5.08 -14.64 9.33
CA VAL A 104 -4.78 -15.40 8.12
C VAL A 104 -6.10 -15.79 7.47
N LEU A 105 -6.30 -15.36 6.22
CA LEU A 105 -7.43 -15.75 5.39
C LEU A 105 -6.97 -16.90 4.49
N VAL A 106 -7.64 -18.06 4.57
CA VAL A 106 -7.27 -19.22 3.75
C VAL A 106 -8.34 -19.44 2.68
N GLY A 107 -7.94 -19.24 1.44
CA GLY A 107 -8.74 -19.31 0.22
C GLY A 107 -8.74 -18.00 -0.58
N ASN A 108 -9.15 -18.11 -1.83
CA ASN A 108 -9.34 -16.99 -2.77
C ASN A 108 -10.59 -16.13 -2.41
N ASP A 109 -10.96 -15.18 -3.27
CA ASP A 109 -12.17 -14.34 -3.11
C ASP A 109 -13.49 -15.13 -3.14
N GLY A 110 -13.51 -16.33 -3.72
CA GLY A 110 -14.65 -17.25 -3.70
C GLY A 110 -14.86 -17.94 -2.34
N VAL A 111 -13.80 -18.11 -1.55
CA VAL A 111 -13.82 -18.74 -0.22
C VAL A 111 -14.02 -17.70 0.88
N ILE A 112 -13.13 -16.71 0.94
CA ILE A 112 -13.20 -15.57 1.87
C ILE A 112 -13.19 -14.30 1.03
N PRO A 113 -14.35 -13.67 0.77
CA PRO A 113 -14.41 -12.51 -0.11
C PRO A 113 -13.57 -11.33 0.39
N PHE A 114 -12.90 -10.65 -0.54
CA PHE A 114 -12.45 -9.28 -0.35
C PHE A 114 -13.65 -8.36 -0.15
N PHE A 115 -13.44 -7.32 0.65
CA PHE A 115 -14.34 -6.18 0.66
C PHE A 115 -14.16 -5.39 -0.64
N ARG A 116 -15.28 -5.07 -1.27
CA ARG A 116 -15.39 -4.29 -2.49
C ARG A 116 -15.71 -2.85 -2.12
N HIS A 117 -14.78 -1.95 -2.42
CA HIS A 117 -14.91 -0.52 -2.20
C HIS A 117 -15.23 0.17 -3.53
N PRO A 118 -16.31 0.96 -3.62
CA PRO A 118 -16.60 1.71 -4.84
C PRO A 118 -15.46 2.70 -5.08
N GLU A 119 -14.94 2.70 -6.30
CA GLU A 119 -13.87 3.60 -6.73
C GLU A 119 -14.35 5.05 -6.78
N GLN A 120 -13.46 5.98 -6.48
CA GLN A 120 -13.72 7.43 -6.43
C GLN A 120 -12.62 8.22 -7.14
N VAL A 121 -12.05 7.63 -8.19
CA VAL A 121 -10.91 8.17 -8.95
C VAL A 121 -11.21 7.99 -10.42
N ASP A 122 -10.98 9.03 -11.23
CA ASP A 122 -11.18 8.98 -12.69
C ASP A 122 -9.92 8.54 -13.46
N LEU A 123 -8.76 8.53 -12.80
CA LEU A 123 -7.49 8.02 -13.33
C LEU A 123 -7.31 6.54 -12.97
N GLY A 124 -7.20 5.67 -13.98
CA GLY A 124 -6.99 4.23 -13.78
C GLY A 124 -8.22 3.57 -13.15
N GLU A 125 -9.40 3.74 -13.76
CA GLU A 125 -10.65 3.17 -13.26
C GLU A 125 -10.69 1.64 -13.43
N GLU A 126 -11.07 0.89 -12.41
CA GLU A 126 -11.13 -0.59 -12.46
C GLU A 126 -12.07 -1.11 -13.56
N LYS A 127 -13.05 -0.30 -13.98
CA LYS A 127 -13.96 -0.65 -15.09
C LYS A 127 -13.29 -0.75 -16.45
N THR A 128 -12.07 -0.24 -16.60
CA THR A 128 -11.28 -0.33 -17.85
C THR A 128 -10.37 -1.54 -17.89
N TYR A 129 -10.25 -2.28 -16.79
CA TYR A 129 -9.46 -3.49 -16.73
C TYR A 129 -10.32 -4.71 -17.11
N GLU A 130 -9.92 -5.42 -18.17
CA GLU A 130 -10.66 -6.55 -18.74
C GLU A 130 -9.80 -7.83 -18.72
N PRO A 131 -9.62 -8.49 -17.55
CA PRO A 131 -8.96 -9.77 -17.49
C PRO A 131 -9.87 -10.87 -18.08
N PRO A 132 -9.31 -12.03 -18.49
CA PRO A 132 -10.07 -13.12 -19.09
C PRO A 132 -10.91 -13.89 -18.05
N VAL A 133 -11.91 -13.25 -17.45
CA VAL A 133 -12.85 -13.85 -16.49
C VAL A 133 -14.27 -13.95 -17.07
N GLY A 134 -15.04 -14.93 -16.62
CA GLY A 134 -16.38 -15.20 -17.09
C GLY A 134 -17.32 -14.01 -16.87
N ARG A 135 -18.20 -13.75 -17.85
CA ARG A 135 -19.10 -12.57 -17.86
C ARG A 135 -20.09 -12.50 -16.69
N SER A 136 -20.42 -13.65 -16.09
CA SER A 136 -21.42 -13.77 -15.02
C SER A 136 -20.76 -14.20 -13.71
N THR A 137 -19.67 -13.53 -13.34
CA THR A 137 -18.89 -13.83 -12.13
C THR A 137 -18.83 -12.61 -11.22
N SER A 138 -18.58 -12.84 -9.92
CA SER A 138 -18.38 -11.72 -8.98
C SER A 138 -17.10 -10.93 -9.27
N SER A 139 -16.07 -11.56 -9.86
CA SER A 139 -14.88 -10.89 -10.36
C SER A 139 -15.24 -9.88 -11.45
N GLN A 140 -15.93 -10.32 -12.51
CA GLN A 140 -16.36 -9.43 -13.59
C GLN A 140 -17.28 -8.31 -13.09
N ALA A 141 -18.22 -8.61 -12.19
CA ALA A 141 -19.14 -7.62 -11.67
C ALA A 141 -18.43 -6.51 -10.88
N SER A 142 -17.38 -6.87 -10.13
CA SER A 142 -16.60 -5.91 -9.34
C SER A 142 -15.85 -4.94 -10.26
N LEU A 143 -15.15 -5.45 -11.28
CA LEU A 143 -14.44 -4.63 -12.25
C LEU A 143 -15.40 -3.74 -13.04
N LYS A 144 -16.44 -4.33 -13.66
CA LYS A 144 -17.41 -3.60 -14.51
C LYS A 144 -18.10 -2.44 -13.77
N LEU A 145 -18.29 -2.56 -12.46
CA LEU A 145 -18.93 -1.55 -11.63
C LEU A 145 -17.94 -0.64 -10.89
N GLY A 146 -16.63 -0.74 -11.19
CA GLY A 146 -15.60 0.13 -10.63
C GLY A 146 -15.35 -0.11 -9.14
N TYR A 147 -15.11 -1.36 -8.73
CA TYR A 147 -14.80 -1.70 -7.33
C TYR A 147 -13.35 -2.12 -7.14
N VAL A 148 -12.71 -1.51 -6.15
CA VAL A 148 -11.40 -1.90 -5.64
C VAL A 148 -11.58 -3.00 -4.59
N LEU A 149 -10.75 -4.05 -4.66
CA LEU A 149 -10.75 -5.15 -3.70
C LEU A 149 -9.80 -4.84 -2.52
N SER A 150 -10.22 -5.12 -1.29
CA SER A 150 -9.38 -4.93 -0.11
C SER A 150 -9.67 -5.95 0.98
N GLN A 151 -8.62 -6.37 1.70
CA GLN A 151 -8.73 -7.24 2.87
C GLN A 151 -8.54 -6.49 4.19
N ASP A 152 -8.25 -5.18 4.15
CA ASP A 152 -7.82 -4.40 5.32
C ASP A 152 -8.88 -4.35 6.42
N ARG A 153 -10.17 -4.35 6.07
CA ARG A 153 -11.28 -4.35 7.02
C ARG A 153 -11.27 -5.55 7.97
N PHE A 154 -10.74 -6.71 7.56
CA PHE A 154 -10.61 -7.86 8.47
C PHE A 154 -9.67 -7.53 9.63
N GLY A 155 -8.60 -6.75 9.39
CA GLY A 155 -7.63 -6.32 10.41
C GLY A 155 -7.98 -5.02 11.13
N ALA A 156 -8.86 -4.20 10.55
CA ALA A 156 -9.23 -2.91 11.10
C ALA A 156 -10.22 -3.02 12.26
N GLN A 157 -9.98 -2.23 13.31
CA GLN A 157 -10.91 -2.03 14.42
C GLN A 157 -11.78 -0.78 14.23
N VAL A 158 -11.24 0.20 13.52
CA VAL A 158 -11.88 1.49 13.27
C VAL A 158 -11.97 1.68 11.77
N GLU A 159 -13.12 2.14 11.33
CA GLU A 159 -13.34 2.63 9.98
C GLU A 159 -13.71 4.10 10.05
N ILE A 160 -13.11 4.91 9.18
CA ILE A 160 -13.46 6.32 9.05
C ILE A 160 -14.42 6.44 7.88
N SER A 161 -15.65 6.85 8.16
CA SER A 161 -16.63 7.18 7.14
C SER A 161 -16.48 8.63 6.71
N SER A 162 -16.35 8.86 5.40
CA SER A 162 -16.32 10.19 4.80
C SER A 162 -17.23 10.18 3.57
N LEU A 163 -18.39 10.85 3.67
CA LEU A 163 -19.43 10.83 2.63
C LEU A 163 -19.83 9.40 2.25
N ASN A 164 -19.58 8.99 1.00
CA ASN A 164 -19.83 7.66 0.45
C ASN A 164 -18.64 6.69 0.59
N ARG A 165 -17.58 7.09 1.30
CA ARG A 165 -16.36 6.30 1.50
C ARG A 165 -16.29 5.76 2.92
N SER A 166 -15.68 4.59 3.06
CA SER A 166 -15.18 4.08 4.33
C SER A 166 -13.75 3.57 4.15
N LEU A 167 -12.86 4.13 4.95
CA LEU A 167 -11.45 3.80 5.00
C LEU A 167 -11.17 2.97 6.28
N PRO A 168 -10.86 1.67 6.17
CA PRO A 168 -10.37 0.88 7.28
C PRO A 168 -9.01 1.40 7.74
N VAL A 169 -8.89 1.76 9.02
CA VAL A 169 -7.60 2.17 9.58
C VAL A 169 -6.76 0.90 9.86
N PRO A 170 -5.58 0.73 9.24
CA PRO A 170 -4.74 -0.45 9.40
C PRO A 170 -4.38 -0.70 10.86
N ASN A 171 -4.60 -1.92 11.34
CA ASN A 171 -4.29 -2.27 12.72
C ASN A 171 -3.71 -3.67 12.90
N LEU A 172 -4.50 -4.75 12.72
CA LEU A 172 -3.93 -6.10 12.71
C LEU A 172 -3.48 -6.46 11.30
N PRO A 173 -2.27 -7.00 11.11
CA PRO A 173 -1.86 -7.54 9.83
C PRO A 173 -2.76 -8.68 9.35
N VAL A 174 -3.14 -8.61 8.08
CA VAL A 174 -3.92 -9.62 7.37
C VAL A 174 -3.07 -10.18 6.26
N GLY A 175 -2.97 -11.51 6.17
CA GLY A 175 -2.39 -12.20 5.03
C GLY A 175 -3.33 -13.24 4.46
N ARG A 176 -3.25 -13.48 3.15
CA ARG A 176 -4.11 -14.41 2.43
C ARG A 176 -3.32 -15.57 1.83
N LEU A 177 -3.80 -16.79 2.00
CA LEU A 177 -3.23 -18.00 1.38
C LEU A 177 -4.17 -18.46 0.26
N VAL A 178 -3.72 -18.38 -0.98
CA VAL A 178 -4.45 -18.81 -2.18
C VAL A 178 -3.70 -19.95 -2.89
N GLU A 179 -4.30 -20.76 -3.74
CA GLU A 179 -5.74 -20.87 -4.01
C GLU A 179 -6.28 -22.25 -3.60
N THR A 180 -5.54 -23.31 -3.93
CA THR A 180 -5.90 -24.71 -3.65
C THR A 180 -5.35 -25.20 -2.30
N PRO A 181 -5.92 -26.26 -1.71
CA PRO A 181 -5.39 -26.94 -0.54
C PRO A 181 -3.91 -27.29 -0.64
N ALA A 182 -3.46 -27.79 -1.78
CA ALA A 182 -2.07 -28.18 -1.99
C ALA A 182 -1.11 -26.97 -1.95
N GLN A 183 -1.48 -25.85 -2.58
CA GLN A 183 -0.72 -24.61 -2.55
C GLN A 183 -0.65 -24.04 -1.13
N VAL A 184 -1.78 -23.98 -0.43
CA VAL A 184 -1.83 -23.52 0.97
C VAL A 184 -0.95 -24.40 1.87
N ILE A 185 -1.04 -25.73 1.76
CA ILE A 185 -0.18 -26.66 2.51
C ILE A 185 1.30 -26.37 2.22
N GLY A 186 1.65 -26.13 0.95
CA GLY A 186 3.02 -25.78 0.55
C GLY A 186 3.56 -24.51 1.20
N VAL A 187 2.74 -23.46 1.32
CA VAL A 187 3.11 -22.22 2.04
C VAL A 187 3.30 -22.48 3.54
N LEU A 188 2.41 -23.26 4.16
CA LEU A 188 2.54 -23.64 5.58
C LEU A 188 3.79 -24.50 5.84
N ASP A 189 4.16 -25.37 4.89
CA ASP A 189 5.38 -26.16 4.95
C ASP A 189 6.64 -25.31 4.82
N ALA A 190 6.65 -24.32 3.92
CA ALA A 190 7.76 -23.38 3.78
C ALA A 190 8.00 -22.58 5.07
N TYR A 191 6.93 -22.07 5.69
CA TYR A 191 7.03 -21.43 7.00
C TYR A 191 7.53 -22.40 8.07
N GLY A 192 7.05 -23.64 8.06
CA GLY A 192 7.42 -24.64 9.06
C GLY A 192 8.91 -24.98 9.10
N ARG A 193 9.66 -24.68 8.02
CA ARG A 193 11.12 -24.83 7.90
C ARG A 193 11.90 -23.61 8.39
N THR A 194 11.24 -22.51 8.72
CA THR A 194 11.86 -21.34 9.34
C THR A 194 12.00 -21.51 10.85
N ALA A 195 12.90 -20.74 11.45
CA ALA A 195 13.00 -20.64 12.91
C ALA A 195 12.02 -19.57 13.42
N ASN A 196 10.85 -19.99 13.93
CA ASN A 196 9.81 -19.10 14.45
C ASN A 196 9.34 -18.02 13.46
N GLY A 197 9.24 -18.36 12.18
CA GLY A 197 8.83 -17.45 11.11
C GLY A 197 9.94 -16.54 10.58
N VAL A 198 11.16 -16.60 11.13
CA VAL A 198 12.29 -15.80 10.65
C VAL A 198 12.91 -16.47 9.44
N VAL A 199 12.85 -15.81 8.29
CA VAL A 199 13.50 -16.29 7.06
C VAL A 199 15.02 -16.27 7.24
N PRO A 200 15.78 -17.10 6.50
CA PRO A 200 17.23 -16.99 6.49
C PRO A 200 17.65 -15.54 6.25
N GLN A 201 18.67 -15.08 6.98
CA GLN A 201 19.14 -13.70 6.90
C GLN A 201 19.33 -13.28 5.43
N PRO A 202 18.65 -12.23 4.95
CA PRO A 202 18.66 -11.87 3.55
C PRO A 202 20.06 -11.38 3.12
N THR A 203 20.47 -11.78 1.92
CA THR A 203 21.82 -11.47 1.38
C THR A 203 21.81 -10.93 -0.04
N SER A 204 20.67 -10.96 -0.72
CA SER A 204 20.52 -10.49 -2.09
C SER A 204 19.16 -9.83 -2.31
N ALA A 205 19.14 -8.87 -3.23
CA ALA A 205 17.93 -8.21 -3.68
C ALA A 205 17.93 -7.95 -5.19
N LEU A 206 16.72 -7.81 -5.75
CA LEU A 206 16.47 -7.32 -7.09
C LEU A 206 15.46 -6.19 -7.03
N VAL A 207 15.76 -5.06 -7.68
CA VAL A 207 14.89 -3.89 -7.77
C VAL A 207 14.72 -3.52 -9.24
N THR A 208 13.49 -3.39 -9.72
CA THR A 208 13.18 -2.94 -11.08
C THR A 208 12.42 -1.62 -11.06
N GLY A 209 12.52 -0.85 -12.14
CA GLY A 209 11.78 0.38 -12.35
C GLY A 209 12.07 1.01 -13.71
N TYR A 210 11.14 1.84 -14.19
CA TYR A 210 11.30 2.70 -15.37
C TYR A 210 10.20 3.76 -15.34
N ASP A 211 10.37 4.82 -16.14
CA ASP A 211 9.37 5.89 -16.28
C ASP A 211 8.96 6.48 -14.90
N PHE A 212 7.69 6.76 -14.65
CA PHE A 212 7.16 7.32 -13.40
C PHE A 212 7.42 6.44 -12.16
N LEU A 213 7.80 5.17 -12.35
CA LEU A 213 8.12 4.25 -11.25
C LEU A 213 9.59 4.34 -10.82
N THR A 214 10.47 4.93 -11.64
CA THR A 214 11.90 5.05 -11.33
C THR A 214 12.18 5.76 -10.00
N PRO A 215 11.60 6.94 -9.69
CA PRO A 215 11.84 7.60 -8.41
C PRO A 215 11.46 6.73 -7.20
N GLY A 216 10.39 5.94 -7.31
CA GLY A 216 9.99 4.99 -6.27
C GLY A 216 10.98 3.83 -6.12
N ALA A 217 11.43 3.28 -7.25
CA ALA A 217 12.41 2.18 -7.27
C ALA A 217 13.75 2.58 -6.68
N GLU A 218 14.25 3.79 -6.94
CA GLU A 218 15.51 4.33 -6.38
C GLU A 218 15.44 4.46 -4.85
N VAL A 219 14.29 4.87 -4.31
CA VAL A 219 14.09 4.94 -2.84
C VAL A 219 14.00 3.55 -2.24
N VAL A 220 13.29 2.62 -2.88
CA VAL A 220 13.24 1.21 -2.44
C VAL A 220 14.62 0.57 -2.47
N GLU A 221 15.40 0.76 -3.53
CA GLU A 221 16.80 0.34 -3.63
C GLU A 221 17.60 0.86 -2.44
N THR A 222 17.56 2.17 -2.20
CA THR A 222 18.29 2.81 -1.09
C THR A 222 17.94 2.19 0.27
N GLU A 223 16.65 1.96 0.55
CA GLU A 223 16.21 1.35 1.81
C GLU A 223 16.65 -0.11 1.93
N ILE A 224 16.54 -0.89 0.87
CA ILE A 224 16.99 -2.29 0.84
C ILE A 224 18.51 -2.37 1.02
N GLU A 225 19.29 -1.60 0.27
CA GLU A 225 20.76 -1.63 0.33
C GLU A 225 21.28 -1.23 1.71
N ALA A 226 20.66 -0.22 2.33
CA ALA A 226 20.98 0.19 3.68
C ALA A 226 20.66 -0.91 4.70
N GLY A 227 19.54 -1.63 4.54
CA GLY A 227 19.17 -2.77 5.37
C GLY A 227 20.07 -4.00 5.18
N LEU A 228 20.53 -4.24 3.95
CA LEU A 228 21.40 -5.37 3.59
C LEU A 228 22.89 -5.10 3.80
N GLY A 229 23.31 -3.83 3.84
CA GLY A 229 24.72 -3.43 3.88
C GLY A 229 25.48 -3.72 2.58
N ARG A 230 24.77 -3.83 1.46
CA ARG A 230 25.33 -4.18 0.14
C ARG A 230 24.38 -3.79 -0.98
N SER A 231 24.93 -3.71 -2.19
CA SER A 231 24.16 -3.31 -3.36
C SER A 231 23.12 -4.34 -3.81
N ALA A 232 21.99 -3.85 -4.29
CA ALA A 232 20.97 -4.65 -4.94
C ALA A 232 21.36 -4.93 -6.40
N ASN A 233 20.80 -6.00 -6.99
CA ASN A 233 20.73 -6.08 -8.44
C ASN A 233 19.64 -5.13 -8.93
N THR A 234 19.89 -4.44 -10.03
CA THR A 234 18.91 -3.50 -10.59
C THR A 234 18.57 -3.76 -12.05
N LEU A 235 17.33 -3.41 -12.39
CA LEU A 235 16.82 -3.09 -13.73
C LEU A 235 16.02 -1.79 -13.60
N ILE A 236 16.72 -0.69 -13.31
CA ILE A 236 16.11 0.63 -13.13
C ILE A 236 16.52 1.50 -14.33
N ALA A 237 15.60 1.73 -15.25
CA ALA A 237 15.85 2.62 -16.37
C ALA A 237 15.73 4.08 -15.92
N ASP A 238 16.51 4.96 -16.54
CA ASP A 238 16.42 6.40 -16.31
C ASP A 238 14.99 6.90 -16.59
N ARG A 239 14.45 7.71 -15.67
CA ARG A 239 13.05 8.16 -15.71
C ARG A 239 12.72 8.99 -16.96
N ASP A 240 13.72 9.63 -17.56
CA ASP A 240 13.53 10.49 -18.74
C ASP A 240 13.48 9.67 -20.05
N LEU A 241 13.58 8.34 -19.96
CA LEU A 241 13.42 7.43 -21.09
C LEU A 241 11.93 7.13 -21.34
N SER A 242 11.58 6.94 -22.60
CA SER A 242 10.20 6.67 -23.06
C SER A 242 10.14 5.40 -23.89
N GLN A 243 8.95 5.00 -24.31
CA GLN A 243 8.73 3.90 -25.27
C GLN A 243 9.50 4.02 -26.60
N ASN A 244 9.99 5.21 -26.95
CA ASN A 244 10.76 5.45 -28.17
C ASN A 244 12.27 5.52 -27.92
N SER A 245 12.70 5.30 -26.67
CA SER A 245 14.12 5.30 -26.30
C SER A 245 14.85 4.05 -26.81
N PRO A 246 16.18 4.11 -26.98
CA PRO A 246 16.95 2.93 -27.38
C PRO A 246 16.78 1.77 -26.39
N VAL A 247 16.73 0.55 -26.91
CA VAL A 247 16.69 -0.67 -26.10
C VAL A 247 18.12 -1.18 -25.86
N CYS A 248 18.46 -1.54 -24.62
CA CYS A 248 19.77 -2.08 -24.30
C CYS A 248 19.97 -3.45 -24.95
N THR A 249 21.17 -3.69 -25.48
CA THR A 249 21.56 -4.99 -26.04
C THR A 249 22.59 -5.66 -25.12
N GLY A 250 22.48 -6.98 -24.94
CA GLY A 250 23.44 -7.74 -24.15
C GLY A 250 23.13 -7.74 -22.65
N THR A 251 24.15 -7.49 -21.82
CA THR A 251 23.97 -7.44 -20.36
C THR A 251 23.51 -6.05 -19.93
N TRP A 252 22.54 -5.98 -19.01
CA TRP A 252 22.08 -4.73 -18.44
C TRP A 252 23.21 -3.93 -17.78
N ASP A 253 23.30 -2.65 -18.12
CA ASP A 253 24.17 -1.65 -17.51
C ASP A 253 23.29 -0.46 -17.06
N PRO A 254 23.15 -0.19 -15.75
CA PRO A 254 22.31 0.89 -15.24
C PRO A 254 22.81 2.30 -15.61
N THR A 255 24.05 2.43 -16.10
CA THR A 255 24.59 3.71 -16.58
C THR A 255 24.27 3.98 -18.05
N ALA A 256 23.79 2.97 -18.78
CA ALA A 256 23.41 3.11 -20.17
C ALA A 256 22.08 3.85 -20.30
N ARG A 257 22.01 4.83 -21.22
CA ARG A 257 20.77 5.57 -21.54
C ARG A 257 19.89 4.76 -22.49
N CYS A 258 19.44 3.59 -22.04
CA CYS A 258 18.56 2.68 -22.78
C CYS A 258 17.60 1.91 -21.85
N THR A 259 16.54 1.34 -22.41
CA THR A 259 15.53 0.58 -21.68
C THR A 259 15.87 -0.91 -21.61
N TRP A 260 15.43 -1.60 -20.56
CA TRP A 260 15.63 -3.04 -20.38
C TRP A 260 14.47 -3.87 -20.95
N THR A 261 14.76 -5.08 -21.41
CA THR A 261 13.80 -6.03 -21.99
C THR A 261 13.40 -7.12 -20.98
N ALA A 262 12.36 -7.88 -21.30
CA ALA A 262 11.96 -9.05 -20.52
C ALA A 262 13.06 -10.12 -20.46
N GLU A 263 13.99 -10.18 -21.43
CA GLU A 263 15.14 -11.09 -21.35
C GLU A 263 16.13 -10.68 -20.25
N HIS A 264 16.34 -9.39 -20.03
CA HIS A 264 17.11 -8.92 -18.88
C HIS A 264 16.43 -9.31 -17.57
N LEU A 265 15.10 -9.18 -17.49
CA LEU A 265 14.32 -9.62 -16.33
C LEU A 265 14.44 -11.14 -16.12
N ARG A 266 14.26 -11.96 -17.17
CA ARG A 266 14.47 -13.42 -17.12
C ARG A 266 15.84 -13.76 -16.57
N THR A 267 16.89 -13.15 -17.11
CA THR A 267 18.28 -13.38 -16.69
C THR A 267 18.47 -13.07 -15.20
N LYS A 268 17.98 -11.92 -14.71
CA LYS A 268 18.15 -11.50 -13.32
C LYS A 268 17.27 -12.27 -12.35
N LEU A 269 15.99 -12.48 -12.69
CA LEU A 269 14.98 -13.06 -11.81
C LEU A 269 15.02 -14.59 -11.78
N LEU A 270 15.26 -15.25 -12.92
CA LEU A 270 15.27 -16.71 -13.01
C LEU A 270 16.68 -17.30 -12.88
N GLY A 271 17.72 -16.52 -13.21
CA GLY A 271 19.11 -16.98 -13.17
C GLY A 271 19.68 -17.12 -11.76
N SER A 272 19.12 -16.41 -10.76
CA SER A 272 19.60 -16.46 -9.38
C SER A 272 18.50 -16.12 -8.39
N ARG A 273 18.60 -16.65 -7.16
CA ARG A 273 17.70 -16.30 -6.05
C ARG A 273 18.01 -14.90 -5.52
N HIS A 274 16.96 -14.12 -5.30
CA HIS A 274 16.97 -12.91 -4.48
C HIS A 274 16.07 -13.11 -3.26
N ASP A 275 16.50 -12.64 -2.09
CA ASP A 275 15.73 -12.78 -0.86
C ASP A 275 14.64 -11.70 -0.74
N LEU A 276 14.92 -10.52 -1.31
CA LEU A 276 14.01 -9.39 -1.41
C LEU A 276 13.87 -8.96 -2.88
N ILE A 277 12.65 -8.86 -3.39
CA ILE A 277 12.41 -8.50 -4.79
C ILE A 277 11.37 -7.41 -4.85
N TYR A 278 11.74 -6.25 -5.41
CA TYR A 278 10.82 -5.21 -5.80
C TYR A 278 10.65 -5.19 -7.31
N LEU A 279 9.45 -5.54 -7.78
CA LEU A 279 9.11 -5.47 -9.21
C LEU A 279 8.23 -4.25 -9.47
N ALA A 280 8.80 -3.17 -9.99
CA ALA A 280 8.06 -2.04 -10.51
C ALA A 280 8.10 -2.03 -12.05
N GLY A 281 6.93 -1.93 -12.66
CA GLY A 281 6.69 -1.87 -14.10
C GLY A 281 5.20 -1.87 -14.42
N HIS A 282 4.84 -2.07 -15.69
CA HIS A 282 3.49 -2.36 -16.14
C HIS A 282 3.16 -3.83 -15.96
N PHE A 283 1.98 -4.11 -15.43
CA PHE A 283 1.57 -5.45 -15.05
C PHE A 283 0.14 -5.70 -15.50
N SER A 284 -0.14 -6.97 -15.77
CA SER A 284 -1.47 -7.56 -15.66
C SER A 284 -1.50 -8.49 -14.45
N GLN A 285 -2.59 -9.22 -14.27
CA GLN A 285 -2.70 -10.30 -13.28
C GLN A 285 -1.66 -11.43 -13.47
N ASP A 286 -1.14 -11.63 -14.68
CA ASP A 286 -0.29 -12.79 -15.05
C ASP A 286 0.98 -12.43 -15.83
N SER A 287 1.23 -11.15 -16.13
CA SER A 287 2.44 -10.73 -16.85
C SER A 287 2.99 -9.40 -16.33
N ALA A 288 4.24 -9.14 -16.68
CA ALA A 288 4.94 -7.87 -16.51
C ALA A 288 5.54 -7.43 -17.84
N LEU A 289 5.17 -6.24 -18.31
CA LEU A 289 5.75 -5.61 -19.48
C LEU A 289 7.09 -4.97 -19.08
N ALA A 290 8.11 -5.17 -19.91
CA ALA A 290 9.43 -4.61 -19.67
C ALA A 290 9.52 -3.13 -20.06
N ALA A 291 10.61 -2.48 -19.66
CA ALA A 291 10.85 -1.06 -19.94
C ALA A 291 11.00 -0.74 -21.44
N ASP A 292 11.15 -1.74 -22.31
CA ASP A 292 11.13 -1.58 -23.77
C ASP A 292 9.71 -1.40 -24.33
N TYR A 293 8.67 -1.55 -23.51
CA TYR A 293 7.26 -1.47 -23.89
C TYR A 293 6.84 -2.44 -24.99
N GLU A 294 7.61 -3.51 -25.20
CA GLU A 294 7.39 -4.50 -26.26
C GLU A 294 7.40 -5.93 -25.73
N THR A 295 8.36 -6.26 -24.87
CA THR A 295 8.56 -7.63 -24.40
C THR A 295 7.95 -7.85 -23.02
N ASN A 296 7.33 -9.02 -22.83
CA ASN A 296 6.66 -9.39 -21.58
C ASN A 296 7.38 -10.55 -20.88
N PHE A 297 7.25 -10.58 -19.56
CA PHE A 297 7.58 -11.71 -18.70
C PHE A 297 6.29 -12.27 -18.11
N ASP A 298 6.02 -13.55 -18.33
CA ASP A 298 4.78 -14.18 -17.84
C ASP A 298 5.03 -15.00 -16.55
N THR A 299 4.08 -15.00 -15.64
CA THR A 299 4.13 -15.78 -14.37
C THR A 299 4.33 -17.27 -14.61
N ILE A 300 3.85 -17.81 -15.73
CA ILE A 300 4.04 -19.22 -16.09
C ILE A 300 5.52 -19.56 -16.30
N GLU A 301 6.33 -18.60 -16.77
CA GLU A 301 7.77 -18.76 -16.91
C GLU A 301 8.43 -18.87 -15.52
N LEU A 302 8.01 -18.00 -14.60
CA LEU A 302 8.45 -18.06 -13.20
C LEU A 302 8.12 -19.43 -12.60
N VAL A 303 6.87 -19.87 -12.70
CA VAL A 303 6.41 -21.16 -12.14
C VAL A 303 7.19 -22.35 -12.70
N LYS A 304 7.47 -22.38 -14.01
CA LYS A 304 8.23 -23.45 -14.68
C LYS A 304 9.74 -23.41 -14.45
N SER A 305 10.28 -22.26 -14.06
CA SER A 305 11.73 -22.11 -13.83
C SER A 305 12.22 -22.93 -12.62
N SER A 306 13.53 -23.17 -12.54
CA SER A 306 14.17 -23.85 -11.40
C SER A 306 14.51 -22.92 -10.23
N VAL A 307 14.28 -21.61 -10.35
CA VAL A 307 14.63 -20.66 -9.28
C VAL A 307 13.83 -20.96 -8.01
N ASN A 308 14.54 -21.02 -6.89
CA ASN A 308 13.92 -21.23 -5.58
C ASN A 308 13.63 -19.89 -4.92
N LEU A 309 12.35 -19.52 -4.85
CA LEU A 309 11.88 -18.31 -4.15
C LEU A 309 11.20 -18.63 -2.83
N GLU A 310 11.33 -19.84 -2.29
CA GLU A 310 10.70 -20.19 -1.02
C GLU A 310 11.08 -19.19 0.08
N ASN A 311 10.07 -18.62 0.74
CA ASN A 311 10.17 -17.58 1.76
C ASN A 311 10.85 -16.26 1.31
N ALA A 312 11.06 -16.03 0.01
CA ALA A 312 11.46 -14.71 -0.49
C ALA A 312 10.32 -13.70 -0.28
N ILE A 313 10.67 -12.42 -0.11
CA ILE A 313 9.69 -11.34 0.02
C ILE A 313 9.66 -10.58 -1.30
N VAL A 314 8.55 -10.71 -2.02
CA VAL A 314 8.30 -10.05 -3.30
C VAL A 314 7.23 -8.99 -3.07
N PHE A 315 7.48 -7.78 -3.55
CA PHE A 315 6.50 -6.71 -3.52
C PHE A 315 6.55 -5.92 -4.82
N SER A 316 5.44 -5.33 -5.24
CA SER A 316 5.33 -4.81 -6.60
C SER A 316 4.42 -3.59 -6.72
N SER A 317 4.94 -2.54 -7.35
CA SER A 317 4.15 -1.39 -7.79
C SER A 317 3.60 -1.55 -9.21
N GLY A 318 3.21 -2.78 -9.59
CA GLY A 318 2.56 -3.08 -10.87
C GLY A 318 1.03 -3.16 -10.77
N CYS A 319 0.32 -2.58 -11.74
CA CYS A 319 -1.15 -2.69 -11.84
C CYS A 319 -1.61 -4.15 -11.78
N HIS A 320 -2.59 -4.44 -10.91
CA HIS A 320 -3.21 -5.76 -10.77
C HIS A 320 -2.24 -6.91 -10.41
N SER A 321 -1.01 -6.62 -9.98
CA SER A 321 -0.04 -7.63 -9.53
C SER A 321 -0.50 -8.41 -8.29
N GLY A 322 -1.52 -7.90 -7.58
CA GLY A 322 -2.21 -8.59 -6.50
C GLY A 322 -3.66 -8.97 -6.85
N TYR A 323 -4.10 -8.89 -8.10
CA TYR A 323 -5.42 -9.34 -8.52
C TYR A 323 -5.44 -10.87 -8.69
N ASN A 324 -6.08 -11.57 -7.76
CA ASN A 324 -6.23 -13.02 -7.84
C ASN A 324 -7.43 -13.39 -8.72
N THR A 325 -7.14 -13.97 -9.88
CA THR A 325 -8.13 -14.53 -10.80
C THR A 325 -8.61 -15.87 -10.25
N VAL A 326 -9.76 -15.83 -9.57
CA VAL A 326 -10.40 -17.02 -9.01
C VAL A 326 -10.56 -18.08 -10.11
N ASN A 327 -10.08 -19.29 -9.87
CA ASN A 327 -10.12 -20.42 -10.81
C ASN A 327 -11.54 -20.73 -11.31
N GLY A 328 -12.55 -20.59 -10.43
CA GLY A 328 -13.96 -20.76 -10.79
C GLY A 328 -14.51 -19.66 -11.69
N ASP A 329 -13.86 -18.50 -11.73
CA ASP A 329 -14.23 -17.37 -12.59
C ASP A 329 -13.44 -17.37 -13.91
N ALA A 330 -12.43 -18.23 -14.05
CA ALA A 330 -11.62 -18.34 -15.25
C ALA A 330 -12.41 -18.88 -16.45
N ILE A 331 -12.05 -18.43 -17.66
CA ILE A 331 -12.57 -18.94 -18.92
C ILE A 331 -11.64 -20.04 -19.42
N ALA A 332 -12.14 -21.27 -19.47
CA ALA A 332 -11.39 -22.43 -19.92
C ALA A 332 -10.77 -22.22 -21.31
N GLY A 333 -9.45 -22.38 -21.41
CA GLY A 333 -8.69 -22.22 -22.65
C GLY A 333 -8.40 -20.76 -23.07
N VAL A 334 -8.83 -19.77 -22.28
CA VAL A 334 -8.59 -18.34 -22.53
C VAL A 334 -7.79 -17.70 -21.41
N THR A 335 -8.15 -17.96 -20.15
CA THR A 335 -7.36 -17.50 -19.00
C THR A 335 -6.00 -18.20 -19.02
N THR A 336 -4.93 -17.42 -19.19
CA THR A 336 -3.55 -17.90 -19.22
C THR A 336 -2.89 -17.82 -17.85
N GLY A 337 -1.93 -18.72 -17.63
CA GLY A 337 -1.06 -18.74 -16.46
C GLY A 337 -1.79 -19.04 -15.13
N PRO A 338 -1.03 -19.29 -14.06
CA PRO A 338 -1.43 -18.83 -12.74
C PRO A 338 -1.25 -17.30 -12.67
N ASP A 339 -2.12 -16.59 -11.97
CA ASP A 339 -1.86 -15.17 -11.65
C ASP A 339 -0.64 -15.01 -10.71
N TRP A 340 -0.20 -13.78 -10.45
CA TRP A 340 0.94 -13.50 -9.56
C TRP A 340 0.75 -14.05 -8.13
N ALA A 341 -0.47 -14.01 -7.59
CA ALA A 341 -0.76 -14.52 -6.25
C ALA A 341 -0.73 -16.05 -6.19
N GLU A 342 -1.22 -16.72 -7.23
CA GLU A 342 -1.12 -18.17 -7.38
C GLU A 342 0.33 -18.59 -7.64
N ALA A 343 1.08 -17.86 -8.47
CA ALA A 343 2.52 -18.08 -8.67
C ALA A 343 3.31 -17.94 -7.36
N ALA A 344 2.95 -16.97 -6.51
CA ALA A 344 3.50 -16.80 -5.17
C ALA A 344 3.27 -18.03 -4.30
N ALA A 345 2.07 -18.60 -4.32
CA ALA A 345 1.76 -19.80 -3.56
C ALA A 345 2.48 -21.04 -4.10
N ILE A 346 2.56 -21.21 -5.42
CA ILE A 346 3.27 -22.33 -6.07
C ILE A 346 4.77 -22.29 -5.75
N LYS A 347 5.40 -21.11 -5.84
CA LYS A 347 6.83 -20.91 -5.53
C LYS A 347 7.12 -20.65 -4.05
N ARG A 348 6.07 -20.51 -3.24
CA ARG A 348 6.10 -20.30 -1.78
C ARG A 348 6.84 -19.02 -1.36
N PHE A 349 6.74 -17.96 -2.16
CA PHE A 349 7.19 -16.62 -1.76
C PHE A 349 6.02 -15.80 -1.20
N VAL A 350 6.33 -14.76 -0.43
CA VAL A 350 5.33 -13.76 -0.03
C VAL A 350 5.20 -12.73 -1.12
N LEU A 351 3.97 -12.38 -1.48
CA LEU A 351 3.66 -11.30 -2.42
C LEU A 351 2.92 -10.18 -1.71
N ILE A 352 3.39 -8.95 -1.89
CA ILE A 352 2.62 -7.74 -1.58
C ILE A 352 2.39 -6.99 -2.89
N GLY A 353 1.14 -6.98 -3.36
CA GLY A 353 0.76 -6.40 -4.64
C GLY A 353 -0.58 -5.69 -4.58
N GLY A 354 -0.82 -4.79 -5.53
CA GLY A 354 -2.07 -4.06 -5.66
C GLY A 354 -3.12 -4.88 -6.40
N THR A 355 -4.34 -4.95 -5.86
CA THR A 355 -5.47 -5.62 -6.54
C THR A 355 -6.04 -4.84 -7.73
N GLY A 356 -5.58 -3.60 -7.95
CA GLY A 356 -6.09 -2.67 -8.96
C GLY A 356 -4.98 -1.87 -9.62
N TYR A 357 -5.35 -0.83 -10.37
CA TYR A 357 -4.39 0.12 -10.95
C TYR A 357 -3.56 0.80 -9.86
N GLN A 358 -2.24 0.72 -9.97
CA GLN A 358 -1.30 1.29 -9.01
C GLN A 358 -0.77 2.64 -9.48
N TYR A 359 -0.38 3.48 -8.53
CA TYR A 359 -0.05 4.88 -8.80
C TYR A 359 1.35 5.25 -8.33
N GLY A 360 2.00 6.09 -9.13
CA GLY A 360 3.09 6.96 -8.71
C GLY A 360 2.79 8.40 -9.11
N ASP A 361 3.75 9.28 -8.90
CA ASP A 361 3.76 10.63 -9.46
C ASP A 361 5.04 10.79 -10.29
N THR A 362 4.94 11.48 -11.43
CA THR A 362 6.05 11.61 -12.38
C THR A 362 7.36 12.09 -11.76
N ASP A 363 7.27 13.04 -10.80
CA ASP A 363 8.45 13.74 -10.27
C ASP A 363 8.72 13.46 -8.80
N THR A 364 7.70 13.02 -8.06
CA THR A 364 7.74 12.95 -6.61
C THR A 364 7.38 11.56 -6.07
N LEU A 365 7.86 11.26 -4.86
CA LEU A 365 7.47 10.05 -4.16
C LEU A 365 6.06 10.20 -3.56
N ALA A 366 5.05 9.74 -4.28
CA ALA A 366 3.64 9.80 -3.87
C ALA A 366 2.91 8.46 -4.04
N TYR A 367 1.71 8.36 -3.48
CA TYR A 367 0.77 7.25 -3.70
C TYR A 367 1.36 5.85 -3.44
N GLY A 368 1.12 4.89 -4.34
CA GLY A 368 1.62 3.52 -4.24
C GLY A 368 3.15 3.46 -4.12
N ALA A 369 3.87 4.24 -4.93
CA ALA A 369 5.33 4.31 -4.86
C ALA A 369 5.83 4.71 -3.45
N LYS A 370 5.18 5.70 -2.81
CA LYS A 370 5.48 6.10 -1.42
C LYS A 370 5.18 4.99 -0.41
N LEU A 371 4.11 4.21 -0.61
CA LEU A 371 3.76 3.09 0.26
C LEU A 371 4.81 1.96 0.21
N TYR A 372 5.31 1.57 -0.97
CA TYR A 372 6.36 0.54 -1.08
C TYR A 372 7.72 1.00 -0.56
N ALA A 373 8.06 2.28 -0.77
CA ALA A 373 9.24 2.89 -0.15
C ALA A 373 9.15 2.83 1.38
N GLU A 374 8.00 3.21 1.95
CA GLU A 374 7.80 3.14 3.39
C GLU A 374 7.78 1.69 3.89
N PHE A 375 7.18 0.73 3.16
CA PHE A 375 7.28 -0.69 3.50
C PHE A 375 8.72 -1.17 3.60
N SER A 376 9.56 -0.81 2.62
CA SER A 376 10.99 -1.17 2.59
C SER A 376 11.74 -0.62 3.80
N LYS A 377 11.46 0.64 4.18
CA LYS A 377 11.98 1.27 5.39
C LYS A 377 11.51 0.57 6.67
N GLN A 378 10.22 0.19 6.75
CA GLN A 378 9.65 -0.47 7.94
C GLN A 378 10.27 -1.84 8.21
N LEU A 379 10.80 -2.54 7.20
CA LEU A 379 11.57 -3.78 7.40
C LEU A 379 12.87 -3.58 8.22
N ARG A 380 13.36 -2.34 8.34
CA ARG A 380 14.56 -2.00 9.12
C ARG A 380 14.25 -1.49 10.53
N VAL A 381 12.99 -1.23 10.87
CA VAL A 381 12.62 -0.61 12.15
C VAL A 381 12.75 -1.61 13.31
N GLY A 382 13.24 -1.13 14.45
CA GLY A 382 13.48 -1.94 15.65
C GLY A 382 14.81 -2.69 15.62
N ALA A 383 15.02 -3.56 16.62
CA ALA A 383 16.31 -4.22 16.87
C ALA A 383 16.37 -5.71 16.50
N GLY A 384 15.30 -6.29 15.94
CA GLY A 384 15.24 -7.72 15.62
C GLY A 384 14.28 -8.01 14.46
N PRO A 385 14.02 -9.29 14.13
CA PRO A 385 13.24 -9.65 12.95
C PRO A 385 11.87 -8.95 12.89
N VAL A 386 11.55 -8.32 11.76
CA VAL A 386 10.30 -7.59 11.52
C VAL A 386 9.34 -8.47 10.73
N ALA A 387 8.11 -8.65 11.21
CA ALA A 387 7.11 -9.37 10.44
C ALA A 387 6.65 -8.53 9.25
N VAL A 388 6.55 -9.14 8.07
CA VAL A 388 6.18 -8.43 6.83
C VAL A 388 4.77 -7.83 6.92
N GLY A 389 3.86 -8.47 7.64
CA GLY A 389 2.54 -7.93 7.92
C GLY A 389 2.59 -6.70 8.84
N ASP A 390 3.44 -6.73 9.87
CA ASP A 390 3.63 -5.59 10.78
C ASP A 390 4.25 -4.40 10.03
N ALA A 391 5.24 -4.65 9.17
CA ALA A 391 5.84 -3.63 8.30
C ALA A 391 4.82 -3.03 7.32
N LEU A 392 3.94 -3.85 6.74
CA LEU A 392 2.87 -3.39 5.85
C LEU A 392 1.86 -2.48 6.57
N VAL A 393 1.40 -2.89 7.76
CA VAL A 393 0.50 -2.05 8.59
C VAL A 393 1.19 -0.75 8.99
N ALA A 394 2.45 -0.81 9.42
CA ALA A 394 3.22 0.38 9.78
C ALA A 394 3.41 1.33 8.59
N ALA A 395 3.63 0.80 7.38
CA ALA A 395 3.76 1.59 6.17
C ALA A 395 2.47 2.31 5.80
N LYS A 396 1.33 1.59 5.82
CA LYS A 396 0.02 2.22 5.58
C LYS A 396 -0.30 3.28 6.64
N ASN A 397 -0.01 3.02 7.92
CA ASN A 397 -0.22 3.99 8.99
C ASN A 397 0.69 5.22 8.86
N SER A 398 1.95 5.04 8.49
CA SER A 398 2.90 6.14 8.22
C SER A 398 2.47 6.98 7.02
N TYR A 399 1.95 6.34 5.96
CA TYR A 399 1.35 7.03 4.83
C TYR A 399 0.17 7.91 5.28
N LEU A 400 -0.83 7.31 5.93
CA LEU A 400 -2.01 8.04 6.41
C LEU A 400 -1.64 9.17 7.39
N ALA A 401 -0.66 8.96 8.27
CA ALA A 401 -0.19 9.96 9.22
C ALA A 401 0.64 11.09 8.58
N SER A 402 1.14 10.89 7.36
CA SER A 402 1.95 11.85 6.60
C SER A 402 1.24 12.43 5.37
N THR A 403 -0.06 12.16 5.20
CA THR A 403 -0.88 12.71 4.13
C THR A 403 -1.90 13.68 4.73
N PRO A 404 -1.68 15.01 4.64
CA PRO A 404 -2.53 16.02 5.29
C PRO A 404 -3.98 16.05 4.80
N THR A 405 -4.19 15.70 3.52
CA THR A 405 -5.48 15.67 2.84
C THR A 405 -5.55 14.38 2.02
N LEU A 406 -6.55 13.55 2.26
CA LEU A 406 -6.76 12.31 1.49
C LEU A 406 -7.65 12.56 0.27
N GLY A 407 -7.09 12.31 -0.91
CA GLY A 407 -7.82 12.21 -2.17
C GLY A 407 -8.22 10.77 -2.50
N GLY A 408 -8.94 10.58 -3.62
CA GLY A 408 -9.34 9.25 -4.06
C GLY A 408 -8.16 8.34 -4.40
N ILE A 409 -7.08 8.90 -4.98
CA ILE A 409 -5.86 8.13 -5.31
C ILE A 409 -5.19 7.62 -4.04
N ASP A 410 -5.16 8.44 -2.97
CA ASP A 410 -4.64 8.04 -1.66
C ASP A 410 -5.45 6.87 -1.08
N ASP A 411 -6.78 7.02 -1.07
CA ASP A 411 -7.70 5.99 -0.57
C ASP A 411 -7.50 4.66 -1.31
N LYS A 412 -7.49 4.71 -2.65
CA LYS A 412 -7.29 3.51 -3.49
C LYS A 412 -5.92 2.88 -3.26
N SER A 413 -4.85 3.68 -3.23
CA SER A 413 -3.47 3.20 -3.03
C SER A 413 -3.31 2.43 -1.72
N VAL A 414 -3.90 2.92 -0.64
CA VAL A 414 -3.86 2.25 0.68
C VAL A 414 -4.70 0.96 0.67
N LEU A 415 -5.90 1.01 0.10
CA LEU A 415 -6.88 -0.09 0.12
C LEU A 415 -6.41 -1.33 -0.65
N GLN A 416 -5.79 -1.13 -1.82
CA GLN A 416 -5.52 -2.23 -2.76
C GLN A 416 -4.24 -3.02 -2.46
N MET A 417 -3.33 -2.48 -1.64
CA MET A 417 -2.05 -3.13 -1.32
C MET A 417 -2.28 -4.34 -0.41
N THR A 418 -2.21 -5.53 -0.99
CA THR A 418 -2.67 -6.79 -0.41
C THR A 418 -1.50 -7.74 -0.19
N LEU A 419 -1.48 -8.42 0.97
CA LEU A 419 -0.48 -9.42 1.33
C LEU A 419 -1.01 -10.83 1.06
N TYR A 420 -0.34 -11.55 0.16
CA TYR A 420 -0.48 -12.97 -0.08
C TYR A 420 0.69 -13.72 0.55
N GLY A 421 0.38 -14.59 1.51
CA GLY A 421 1.34 -15.25 2.39
C GLY A 421 0.97 -15.12 3.87
N LEU A 422 1.87 -15.59 4.72
CA LEU A 422 1.69 -15.54 6.17
C LEU A 422 2.19 -14.18 6.70
N PRO A 423 1.34 -13.35 7.33
CA PRO A 423 1.72 -11.99 7.74
C PRO A 423 2.79 -11.98 8.84
N MET A 424 2.90 -13.08 9.59
CA MET A 424 3.88 -13.28 10.66
C MET A 424 5.24 -13.81 10.19
N ILE A 425 5.48 -13.98 8.87
CA ILE A 425 6.83 -14.27 8.37
C ILE A 425 7.72 -13.03 8.56
N LYS A 426 8.97 -13.22 8.96
CA LYS A 426 9.84 -12.14 9.44
C LYS A 426 11.13 -12.05 8.65
N VAL A 427 11.52 -10.83 8.35
CA VAL A 427 12.83 -10.49 7.77
C VAL A 427 13.70 -9.89 8.86
N ASP A 428 14.95 -10.33 8.96
CA ASP A 428 15.94 -9.72 9.85
C ASP A 428 16.99 -8.99 9.03
N MET A 429 16.78 -7.68 8.81
CA MET A 429 17.74 -6.84 8.10
C MET A 429 19.03 -6.71 8.91
N PRO A 430 20.20 -7.07 8.37
CA PRO A 430 21.42 -7.13 9.17
C PRO A 430 22.12 -5.78 9.42
N PHE A 431 21.80 -4.74 8.65
CA PHE A 431 22.48 -3.44 8.72
C PHE A 431 21.51 -2.27 8.88
N GLN A 432 22.09 -1.14 9.31
CA GLN A 432 21.44 0.17 9.47
C GLN A 432 20.00 0.09 9.98
N ARG A 433 19.78 -0.65 11.07
CA ARG A 433 18.47 -0.69 11.75
C ARG A 433 18.04 0.70 12.17
N LEU A 434 16.76 0.99 12.02
CA LEU A 434 16.15 2.25 12.44
C LEU A 434 15.53 2.08 13.84
N PRO A 435 15.63 3.07 14.73
CA PRO A 435 14.96 3.00 16.03
C PRO A 435 13.44 2.94 15.83
N SER A 436 12.74 2.19 16.69
CA SER A 436 11.28 2.30 16.77
C SER A 436 10.93 3.71 17.26
N GLY A 437 10.15 4.44 16.47
CA GLY A 437 9.93 5.88 16.69
C GLY A 437 9.22 6.20 18.00
N ASN A 438 9.76 7.19 18.72
CA ASN A 438 9.03 8.05 19.64
C ASN A 438 9.32 9.49 19.20
N GLU A 439 8.37 10.10 18.48
CA GLU A 439 8.47 11.51 18.12
C GLU A 439 8.12 12.35 19.37
N PRO A 440 9.04 13.14 19.95
CA PRO A 440 8.70 13.97 21.09
C PRO A 440 7.69 15.04 20.71
N THR A 441 6.77 15.36 21.63
CA THR A 441 5.81 16.44 21.42
C THR A 441 6.52 17.79 21.44
N VAL A 442 6.14 18.69 20.52
CA VAL A 442 6.63 20.08 20.51
C VAL A 442 5.84 20.96 21.47
N VAL A 443 4.79 20.44 22.11
CA VAL A 443 3.99 21.16 23.11
C VAL A 443 4.65 21.01 24.47
N SER A 444 5.25 22.09 24.98
CA SER A 444 5.90 22.13 26.29
C SER A 444 4.92 22.28 27.46
N GLY A 445 3.69 22.74 27.20
CA GLY A 445 2.63 22.89 28.18
C GLY A 445 1.38 23.53 27.57
N THR A 446 0.26 23.47 28.30
CA THR A 446 -1.00 24.09 27.87
C THR A 446 -1.45 25.16 28.86
N THR A 447 -2.14 26.18 28.34
CA THR A 447 -2.74 27.26 29.13
C THR A 447 -4.27 27.14 29.08
N SER A 448 -4.94 27.12 30.23
CA SER A 448 -6.41 27.06 30.28
C SER A 448 -7.04 28.32 29.69
N GLU A 449 -8.13 28.16 28.95
CA GLU A 449 -8.97 29.27 28.46
C GLU A 449 -9.92 29.81 29.55
N GLY A 450 -9.90 29.23 30.75
CA GLY A 450 -10.69 29.68 31.90
C GLY A 450 -12.19 29.55 31.70
N LEU A 451 -12.96 30.44 32.33
CA LEU A 451 -14.43 30.37 32.37
C LEU A 451 -15.09 30.71 31.03
N ALA A 452 -14.39 31.39 30.12
CA ALA A 452 -14.91 31.74 28.79
C ALA A 452 -15.00 30.51 27.86
N ALA A 453 -14.17 29.48 28.09
CA ALA A 453 -14.26 28.19 27.43
C ALA A 453 -13.83 27.05 28.38
N PRO A 454 -14.72 26.65 29.33
CA PRO A 454 -14.40 25.65 30.33
C PRO A 454 -13.97 24.32 29.71
N GLY A 455 -12.86 23.76 30.21
CA GLY A 455 -12.32 22.49 29.72
C GLY A 455 -11.47 22.60 28.44
N LEU A 456 -11.30 23.80 27.87
CA LEU A 456 -10.34 24.04 26.81
C LEU A 456 -9.02 24.57 27.36
N SER A 457 -7.94 24.16 26.71
CA SER A 457 -6.59 24.67 26.92
C SER A 457 -5.92 24.83 25.56
N ARG A 458 -5.02 25.81 25.46
CA ARG A 458 -4.25 26.09 24.24
C ARG A 458 -2.77 25.84 24.43
N ALA A 459 -2.07 25.58 23.33
CA ALA A 459 -0.61 25.67 23.25
C ALA A 459 -0.19 26.51 22.04
N ASP A 460 0.76 27.41 22.22
CA ASP A 460 1.38 28.13 21.10
C ASP A 460 2.58 27.31 20.60
N VAL A 461 2.60 26.99 19.30
CA VAL A 461 3.60 26.14 18.64
C VAL A 461 4.24 26.92 17.50
N SER A 462 5.58 26.88 17.43
CA SER A 462 6.32 27.44 16.30
C SER A 462 6.94 26.32 15.47
N VAL A 463 6.74 26.39 14.16
CA VAL A 463 7.32 25.48 13.17
C VAL A 463 8.37 26.26 12.41
N ALA A 464 9.64 26.07 12.79
CA ALA A 464 10.78 26.49 11.98
C ALA A 464 10.93 25.56 10.78
N THR A 465 11.24 26.12 9.62
CA THR A 465 11.30 25.38 8.36
C THR A 465 12.70 25.49 7.76
N THR A 466 13.17 24.41 7.13
CA THR A 466 14.38 24.43 6.31
C THR A 466 14.02 23.76 5.00
N LEU A 467 13.67 24.59 4.03
CA LEU A 467 13.13 24.11 2.75
C LEU A 467 14.22 24.01 1.70
N THR A 468 14.25 22.87 1.02
CA THR A 468 15.13 22.62 -0.12
C THR A 468 14.42 23.03 -1.40
N SER A 469 15.07 23.90 -2.19
CA SER A 469 14.57 24.30 -3.51
C SER A 469 14.85 23.21 -4.52
N ASN A 470 13.86 22.86 -5.34
CA ASN A 470 13.97 21.88 -6.41
C ASN A 470 13.44 22.50 -7.71
N GLN A 471 14.06 22.11 -8.83
CA GLN A 471 13.64 22.52 -10.16
C GLN A 471 13.42 21.33 -11.07
N ARG A 472 12.45 21.47 -11.97
CA ARG A 472 12.14 20.51 -13.03
C ARG A 472 11.96 21.21 -14.36
N THR A 473 12.70 20.75 -15.35
CA THR A 473 12.56 21.21 -16.72
C THR A 473 11.48 20.37 -17.38
N LEU A 474 10.35 21.00 -17.70
CA LEU A 474 9.23 20.36 -18.36
C LEU A 474 9.26 20.71 -19.84
N THR A 475 9.05 19.72 -20.70
CA THR A 475 8.93 19.91 -22.15
C THR A 475 7.47 20.12 -22.52
N LYS A 476 7.18 21.10 -23.37
CA LYS A 476 5.80 21.34 -23.81
C LYS A 476 5.32 20.22 -24.73
N VAL A 477 4.15 19.67 -24.45
CA VAL A 477 3.51 18.64 -25.28
C VAL A 477 3.30 19.14 -26.72
N SER A 478 2.98 20.42 -26.91
CA SER A 478 2.76 21.02 -28.24
C SER A 478 4.05 21.30 -29.03
N SER A 479 5.22 21.26 -28.40
CA SER A 479 6.50 21.58 -29.03
C SER A 479 7.66 21.01 -28.20
N THR A 480 8.26 19.92 -28.67
CA THR A 480 9.36 19.24 -27.96
C THR A 480 10.66 20.04 -27.90
N SER A 481 10.75 21.14 -28.66
CA SER A 481 11.87 22.08 -28.61
C SER A 481 11.69 23.19 -27.57
N GLU A 482 10.50 23.32 -26.97
CA GLU A 482 10.20 24.31 -25.95
C GLU A 482 10.16 23.65 -24.56
N SER A 483 10.87 24.24 -23.61
CA SER A 483 10.84 23.83 -22.22
C SER A 483 10.53 24.99 -21.28
N LEU A 484 10.04 24.65 -20.09
CA LEU A 484 9.80 25.58 -19.00
C LEU A 484 10.39 24.99 -17.72
N THR A 485 10.92 25.83 -16.82
CA THR A 485 11.44 25.38 -15.53
C THR A 485 10.41 25.63 -14.45
N ALA A 486 9.87 24.55 -13.90
CA ALA A 486 9.02 24.59 -12.73
C ALA A 486 9.87 24.52 -11.45
N THR A 487 9.44 25.22 -10.40
CA THR A 487 10.11 25.25 -9.09
C THR A 487 9.14 24.75 -8.01
N PHE A 488 9.66 23.93 -7.10
CA PHE A 488 8.95 23.50 -5.90
C PHE A 488 9.90 23.37 -4.71
N PHE A 489 9.35 23.25 -3.51
CA PHE A 489 10.12 23.11 -2.28
C PHE A 489 9.77 21.82 -1.55
N SER A 490 10.77 21.19 -0.94
CA SER A 490 10.57 20.08 0.01
C SER A 490 10.90 20.52 1.43
N GLY A 491 10.12 20.04 2.41
CA GLY A 491 10.35 20.22 3.84
C GLY A 491 11.02 19.01 4.48
N ALA A 492 11.18 19.03 5.81
CA ALA A 492 11.82 17.94 6.55
C ALA A 492 11.06 16.61 6.47
N ASN A 493 9.76 16.64 6.14
CA ASN A 493 8.93 15.46 5.91
C ASN A 493 8.58 15.26 4.43
N GLY A 494 9.36 15.84 3.53
CA GLY A 494 9.20 15.71 2.08
C GLY A 494 8.21 16.71 1.51
N VAL A 495 7.30 16.20 0.67
CA VAL A 495 6.27 16.99 -0.01
C VAL A 495 4.89 16.38 0.22
N THR A 496 3.86 17.19 0.03
CA THR A 496 2.49 16.73 -0.17
C THR A 496 2.08 17.06 -1.60
N THR A 497 1.33 16.14 -2.20
CA THR A 497 0.83 16.26 -3.56
C THR A 497 -0.66 16.00 -3.59
N GLN A 498 -1.34 16.64 -4.54
CA GLN A 498 -2.72 16.39 -4.93
C GLN A 498 -2.78 16.58 -6.44
N PRO A 499 -3.57 15.76 -7.17
CA PRO A 499 -3.63 15.83 -8.63
C PRO A 499 -3.86 17.26 -9.12
N ASP A 500 -3.05 17.69 -10.09
CA ASP A 500 -3.10 19.00 -10.75
C ASP A 500 -2.91 20.22 -9.82
N GLN A 501 -2.51 20.01 -8.58
CA GLN A 501 -2.20 21.07 -7.61
C GLN A 501 -0.68 21.22 -7.44
N PRO A 502 -0.20 22.39 -7.00
CA PRO A 502 1.21 22.59 -6.71
C PRO A 502 1.76 21.54 -5.75
N VAL A 503 2.97 21.06 -6.01
CA VAL A 503 3.76 20.26 -5.07
C VAL A 503 4.20 21.17 -3.92
N LEU A 504 3.77 20.85 -2.70
CA LEU A 504 4.01 21.69 -1.53
C LEU A 504 4.94 21.00 -0.53
N PRO A 505 5.84 21.75 0.15
CA PRO A 505 6.68 21.20 1.21
C PRO A 505 5.82 20.72 2.38
N LEU A 506 6.26 19.67 3.07
CA LEU A 506 5.57 19.13 4.24
C LEU A 506 6.46 19.19 5.50
N GLU A 507 5.89 19.73 6.57
CA GLU A 507 6.42 19.70 7.93
C GLU A 507 5.39 19.07 8.87
N LEU A 508 5.78 18.00 9.56
CA LEU A 508 4.96 17.32 10.56
C LEU A 508 5.54 17.55 11.94
N ARG A 509 4.69 17.87 12.92
CA ARG A 509 5.09 17.98 14.33
C ARG A 509 4.09 17.28 15.23
N ASN A 510 4.58 16.38 16.10
CA ASN A 510 3.78 15.83 17.19
C ASN A 510 3.30 16.94 18.14
N VAL A 511 1.99 17.10 18.25
CA VAL A 511 1.32 18.05 19.16
C VAL A 511 0.49 17.35 20.25
N SER A 512 0.66 16.04 20.41
CA SER A 512 -0.03 15.29 21.45
C SER A 512 0.38 15.73 22.85
N VAL A 513 -0.61 15.82 23.72
CA VAL A 513 -0.45 16.03 25.16
C VAL A 513 -1.25 14.93 25.87
N PRO A 514 -0.70 14.30 26.94
CA PRO A 514 -1.41 13.25 27.66
C PRO A 514 -2.80 13.68 28.14
N ASN A 515 -3.78 12.78 28.01
CA ASN A 515 -5.17 12.95 28.47
C ASN A 515 -5.96 14.12 27.85
N VAL A 516 -5.47 14.71 26.74
CA VAL A 516 -6.21 15.71 25.97
C VAL A 516 -6.18 15.40 24.48
N VAL A 517 -7.09 15.99 23.73
CA VAL A 517 -7.21 15.84 22.28
C VAL A 517 -7.10 17.22 21.66
N ALA A 518 -6.17 17.40 20.71
CA ALA A 518 -6.11 18.62 19.91
C ALA A 518 -7.41 18.73 19.09
N ARG A 519 -8.06 19.89 19.10
CA ARG A 519 -9.39 20.08 18.46
C ARG A 519 -9.39 21.08 17.33
N GLY A 520 -8.37 21.92 17.24
CA GLY A 520 -8.30 22.96 16.22
C GLY A 520 -6.90 23.54 16.15
N VAL A 521 -6.66 24.32 15.11
CA VAL A 521 -5.42 25.06 14.93
C VAL A 521 -5.77 26.45 14.40
N GLY A 522 -5.29 27.47 15.08
CA GLY A 522 -5.30 28.84 14.59
C GLY A 522 -3.91 29.25 14.14
N PHE A 523 -3.75 29.62 12.88
CA PHE A 523 -2.53 30.28 12.39
C PHE A 523 -2.43 31.68 12.99
N ARG A 524 -1.26 32.01 13.54
CA ARG A 524 -0.99 33.27 14.26
C ARG A 524 -0.02 34.19 13.52
N GLY A 525 0.59 33.71 12.44
CA GLY A 525 1.55 34.46 11.62
C GLY A 525 2.81 33.65 11.35
N GLY A 526 3.79 34.27 10.71
CA GLY A 526 5.05 33.63 10.34
C GLY A 526 5.98 34.59 9.63
N THR A 527 7.24 34.21 9.48
CA THR A 527 8.20 34.93 8.62
C THR A 527 8.23 34.27 7.26
N TYR A 528 8.20 35.06 6.19
CA TYR A 528 8.19 34.54 4.83
C TYR A 528 8.96 35.44 3.88
N THR A 529 9.33 34.85 2.75
CA THR A 529 9.90 35.52 1.58
C THR A 529 9.00 35.23 0.37
N ASP A 530 8.62 36.28 -0.36
CA ASP A 530 7.87 36.14 -1.61
C ASP A 530 8.87 36.07 -2.78
N LEU A 531 8.73 35.04 -3.61
CA LEU A 531 9.55 34.79 -4.81
C LEU A 531 8.69 35.05 -6.05
N SER A 532 9.09 35.99 -6.91
CA SER A 532 8.38 36.31 -8.15
C SER A 532 8.75 35.35 -9.29
N ASP A 533 7.96 35.40 -10.37
CA ASP A 533 8.25 34.73 -11.64
C ASP A 533 8.37 33.20 -11.52
N ILE A 534 7.64 32.60 -10.57
CA ILE A 534 7.66 31.16 -10.31
C ILE A 534 6.60 30.45 -11.15
N VAL A 535 7.00 29.43 -11.89
CA VAL A 535 6.09 28.38 -12.36
C VAL A 535 6.04 27.28 -11.30
N PRO A 536 4.90 27.02 -10.64
CA PRO A 536 4.81 25.93 -9.67
C PRO A 536 4.81 24.59 -10.40
N LEU A 537 5.55 23.61 -9.88
CA LEU A 537 5.39 22.23 -10.34
C LEU A 537 4.05 21.70 -9.82
N THR A 538 3.20 21.17 -10.70
CA THR A 538 1.97 20.47 -10.32
C THR A 538 2.20 18.98 -10.20
N SER A 539 1.49 18.30 -9.30
CA SER A 539 1.50 16.83 -9.24
C SER A 539 0.90 16.24 -10.52
N ALA A 540 1.57 15.23 -11.06
CA ALA A 540 1.16 14.50 -12.24
C ALA A 540 1.09 13.00 -11.87
N PRO A 541 -0.01 12.56 -11.23
CA PRO A 541 -0.20 11.15 -10.91
C PRO A 541 -0.30 10.31 -12.20
N SER A 542 0.25 9.09 -12.15
CA SER A 542 0.34 8.19 -13.30
C SER A 542 0.09 6.73 -12.94
N THR A 543 -0.46 5.99 -13.90
CA THR A 543 -0.59 4.51 -13.87
C THR A 543 0.09 3.84 -15.07
N GLU A 544 0.15 4.54 -16.22
CA GLU A 544 0.71 4.03 -17.47
C GLU A 544 2.03 4.76 -17.82
N LEU A 545 1.96 5.99 -18.30
CA LEU A 545 3.17 6.76 -18.62
C LEU A 545 3.28 7.95 -17.69
N SER A 546 4.48 8.55 -17.62
CA SER A 546 4.72 9.84 -16.99
C SER A 546 3.63 10.83 -17.37
N GLY A 547 2.98 11.35 -16.34
CA GLY A 547 1.82 12.22 -16.45
C GLY A 547 2.19 13.58 -16.97
N VAL A 548 1.23 14.24 -17.63
CA VAL A 548 1.40 15.60 -18.12
C VAL A 548 1.09 16.58 -17.02
N HIS A 549 2.02 17.51 -16.75
CA HIS A 549 1.78 18.60 -15.81
C HIS A 549 0.83 19.64 -16.40
N LEU A 550 -0.27 19.91 -15.71
CA LEU A 550 -1.18 20.99 -16.06
C LEU A 550 -0.71 22.31 -15.44
N SER A 551 -0.92 23.42 -16.15
CA SER A 551 -0.72 24.76 -15.60
C SER A 551 -1.69 25.01 -14.46
N PHE A 552 -1.18 25.53 -13.34
CA PHE A 552 -2.00 25.90 -12.20
C PHE A 552 -2.24 27.41 -12.15
N SER A 553 -3.48 27.82 -11.86
CA SER A 553 -3.81 29.22 -11.59
C SER A 553 -4.61 29.38 -10.31
N ALA A 554 -4.21 30.37 -9.50
CA ALA A 554 -4.92 30.76 -8.29
C ALA A 554 -5.03 32.28 -8.20
N ALA A 555 -6.24 32.78 -7.96
CA ALA A 555 -6.51 34.21 -7.79
C ALA A 555 -6.08 34.76 -6.41
N GLU A 556 -5.85 33.86 -5.46
CA GLU A 556 -5.41 34.15 -4.09
C GLU A 556 -4.33 33.14 -3.71
N PHE A 557 -3.62 33.38 -2.61
CA PHE A 557 -2.60 32.46 -2.11
C PHE A 557 -3.21 31.08 -1.79
N PHE A 558 -2.80 30.08 -2.58
CA PHE A 558 -3.16 28.67 -2.44
C PHE A 558 -2.02 27.87 -1.78
N PRO A 559 -2.31 26.92 -0.86
CA PRO A 559 -3.61 26.67 -0.27
C PRO A 559 -3.99 27.81 0.67
N THR A 560 -5.29 28.10 0.80
CA THR A 560 -5.76 29.15 1.73
C THR A 560 -5.50 28.77 3.19
N GLN A 561 -5.47 27.47 3.50
CA GLN A 561 -5.13 26.92 4.80
C GLN A 561 -3.89 26.02 4.68
N PRO A 562 -2.67 26.58 4.80
CA PRO A 562 -1.42 25.81 4.74
C PRO A 562 -1.12 24.99 6.02
N TRP A 563 -2.16 24.44 6.66
CA TRP A 563 -2.02 23.57 7.83
C TRP A 563 -3.24 22.66 8.04
N SER A 564 -3.03 21.51 8.68
CA SER A 564 -4.10 20.64 9.17
C SER A 564 -3.66 19.86 10.42
N LEU A 565 -4.63 19.27 11.13
CA LEU A 565 -4.36 18.25 12.14
C LEU A 565 -4.60 16.87 11.54
N ASN A 566 -3.65 15.97 11.74
CA ASN A 566 -3.75 14.57 11.35
C ASN A 566 -3.82 13.68 12.60
N TYR A 567 -4.84 12.81 12.63
CA TYR A 567 -5.15 11.94 13.77
C TYR A 567 -4.94 10.46 13.47
N PHE A 568 -4.53 10.08 12.26
CA PHE A 568 -4.51 8.68 11.83
C PHE A 568 -3.66 7.80 12.74
N ASP A 569 -2.48 8.25 13.12
CA ASP A 569 -1.61 7.51 14.04
C ASP A 569 -2.25 7.35 15.43
N LYS A 570 -2.90 8.40 15.96
CA LYS A 570 -3.65 8.31 17.22
C LYS A 570 -4.85 7.36 17.13
N ILE A 571 -5.54 7.31 15.99
CA ILE A 571 -6.68 6.41 15.77
C ILE A 571 -6.21 4.96 15.63
N ALA A 572 -5.14 4.72 14.88
CA ALA A 572 -4.55 3.40 14.68
C ALA A 572 -3.98 2.84 16.00
N ASN A 573 -3.37 3.72 16.81
CA ASN A 573 -2.70 3.39 18.07
C ASN A 573 -3.16 4.32 19.21
N PRO A 574 -4.34 4.10 19.82
CA PRO A 574 -4.89 5.01 20.85
C PRO A 574 -3.96 5.23 22.05
N THR A 575 -3.16 4.24 22.42
CA THR A 575 -2.25 4.30 23.57
C THR A 575 -0.95 5.05 23.28
N SER A 576 -0.32 4.82 22.12
CA SER A 576 1.04 5.30 21.81
C SER A 576 1.13 6.22 20.60
N GLY A 577 0.13 6.21 19.73
CA GLY A 577 0.07 7.05 18.54
C GLY A 577 -0.10 8.53 18.90
N VAL A 578 0.26 9.38 17.95
CA VAL A 578 0.29 10.83 18.14
C VAL A 578 -0.63 11.57 17.17
N THR A 579 -1.02 12.78 17.55
CA THR A 579 -1.68 13.75 16.71
C THR A 579 -0.62 14.68 16.14
N ARG A 580 -0.62 14.86 14.82
CA ARG A 580 0.37 15.69 14.13
C ARG A 580 -0.26 16.98 13.64
N LEU A 581 0.41 18.09 13.88
CA LEU A 581 0.21 19.31 13.11
C LEU A 581 1.00 19.13 11.81
N ALA A 582 0.29 19.13 10.69
CA ALA A 582 0.87 19.22 9.36
C ALA A 582 0.86 20.67 8.92
N ALA A 583 2.02 21.22 8.57
CA ALA A 583 2.18 22.54 7.97
C ALA A 583 2.73 22.40 6.55
N THR A 584 2.19 23.19 5.63
CA THR A 584 2.69 23.30 4.25
C THR A 584 3.28 24.69 4.05
N PRO A 585 4.57 24.91 4.37
CA PRO A 585 5.17 26.25 4.46
C PRO A 585 5.47 26.91 3.09
N ALA A 586 4.56 26.75 2.13
CA ALA A 586 4.54 27.50 0.90
C ALA A 586 3.10 27.80 0.47
N GLN A 587 2.90 28.95 -0.18
CA GLN A 587 1.66 29.28 -0.89
C GLN A 587 1.99 29.88 -2.26
N PHE A 588 1.09 29.74 -3.23
CA PHE A 588 1.25 30.28 -4.58
C PHE A 588 0.04 31.10 -5.00
N VAL A 589 0.28 32.22 -5.68
CA VAL A 589 -0.76 33.03 -6.34
C VAL A 589 -0.27 33.41 -7.75
N SER A 590 -1.16 33.34 -8.74
CA SER A 590 -0.83 33.70 -10.12
C SER A 590 -0.85 35.21 -10.34
N ASP A 591 0.01 35.72 -11.22
CA ASP A 591 0.02 37.15 -11.57
C ASP A 591 -1.26 37.61 -12.29
N SER A 592 -1.93 36.66 -12.98
CA SER A 592 -3.26 36.84 -13.55
C SER A 592 -3.94 35.48 -13.78
N PRO A 593 -5.26 35.42 -14.03
CA PRO A 593 -5.98 34.17 -14.26
C PRO A 593 -5.49 33.31 -15.44
N ARG A 594 -4.66 33.86 -16.33
CA ARG A 594 -4.06 33.15 -17.48
C ARG A 594 -2.54 33.08 -17.40
N SER A 595 -1.94 33.57 -16.31
CA SER A 595 -0.49 33.50 -16.13
C SER A 595 -0.07 32.11 -15.70
N SER A 596 0.97 31.57 -16.35
CA SER A 596 1.66 30.35 -15.91
C SER A 596 2.71 30.63 -14.82
N VAL A 597 2.99 31.92 -14.56
CA VAL A 597 3.90 32.38 -13.51
C VAL A 597 3.15 33.13 -12.43
N GLY A 598 3.75 33.19 -11.24
CA GLY A 598 3.18 33.90 -10.12
C GLY A 598 4.17 34.12 -8.99
N THR A 599 3.63 34.54 -7.85
CA THR A 599 4.38 34.72 -6.62
C THR A 599 4.25 33.49 -5.73
N LEU A 600 5.38 32.86 -5.39
CA LEU A 600 5.46 31.82 -4.38
C LEU A 600 5.90 32.42 -3.05
N ARG A 601 5.02 32.38 -2.05
CA ARG A 601 5.33 32.72 -0.67
C ARG A 601 5.97 31.53 0.02
N LYS A 602 7.23 31.65 0.41
CA LYS A 602 7.99 30.66 1.18
C LYS A 602 8.03 31.07 2.65
N TYR A 603 7.51 30.24 3.55
CA TYR A 603 7.61 30.50 4.99
C TYR A 603 8.91 29.94 5.55
N ASP A 604 9.68 30.77 6.25
CA ASP A 604 10.86 30.37 7.04
C ASP A 604 10.46 29.97 8.48
N SER A 605 9.32 30.49 8.95
CA SER A 605 8.68 30.04 10.19
C SER A 605 7.17 30.23 10.13
N MET A 606 6.43 29.35 10.80
CA MET A 606 4.97 29.45 10.97
C MET A 606 4.61 29.29 12.45
N SER A 607 3.78 30.19 12.96
CA SER A 607 3.30 30.20 14.35
C SER A 607 1.83 29.79 14.41
N PHE A 608 1.52 28.86 15.29
CA PHE A 608 0.20 28.27 15.46
C PHE A 608 -0.23 28.30 16.92
N ARG A 609 -1.54 28.26 17.13
CA ARG A 609 -2.18 27.94 18.41
C ARG A 609 -2.99 26.67 18.22
N VAL A 610 -2.69 25.63 18.99
CA VAL A 610 -3.38 24.34 18.99
C VAL A 610 -4.28 24.21 20.21
#